data_AF-A0A1A9RR39-F1
#
_entry.id   AF-A0A1A9RR39-F1
#
_cell.length_a   1.000
_cell.length_b   1.000
_cell.length_c   1.000
_cell.angle_alpha   90.00
_cell.angle_beta   90.00
_cell.angle_gamma   90.00
#
_symmetry.space_group_name_H-M   'P 1'
#
loop_
_entity.id
_entity.type
_entity.pdbx_description
1 polymer ?
#
loop_
_entity_poly.entity_id
_entity_poly.type
_entity_poly.pdbx_seq_one_letter_code
_entity_poly.pdbx_strand_id
1 'polypeptide(L)'
;MEHIFELDSILSKYRGEFDNYWHDYLILDAIDILNKFNDAEWKHLFDILQNQKNELWYLALISILSDTKNFSNALDLCISIFRGNSYAVQIATIDTINTIISGKDINIRIINEIKCMVANFTPKSTIDDIVYNALLSNLASRLG
;
A
#
# COMPACT_ATOMS: atom_id res chain seq x y z
N MET A 1 -19.39 -6.37 4.76
CA MET A 1 -19.19 -6.90 3.40
C MET A 1 -19.67 -5.93 2.33
N GLU A 2 -20.62 -5.03 2.61
CA GLU A 2 -21.05 -4.02 1.64
C GLU A 2 -19.91 -3.07 1.24
N HIS A 3 -19.12 -2.61 2.21
CA HIS A 3 -18.02 -1.65 2.00
C HIS A 3 -16.91 -2.20 1.09
N ILE A 4 -16.60 -3.49 1.16
CA ILE A 4 -15.51 -4.07 0.35
C ILE A 4 -15.89 -4.14 -1.14
N PHE A 5 -17.16 -4.42 -1.47
CA PHE A 5 -17.62 -4.38 -2.86
C PHE A 5 -17.67 -2.94 -3.39
N GLU A 6 -18.05 -1.99 -2.53
CA GLU A 6 -18.02 -0.56 -2.86
C GLU A 6 -16.59 -0.09 -3.14
N LEU A 7 -15.65 -0.45 -2.25
CA LEU A 7 -14.23 -0.16 -2.43
C LEU A 7 -13.71 -0.76 -3.75
N ASP A 8 -13.96 -2.05 -4.00
CA ASP A 8 -13.51 -2.72 -5.23
C ASP A 8 -14.04 -2.03 -6.50
N SER A 9 -15.30 -1.59 -6.46
CA SER A 9 -15.94 -0.83 -7.54
C SER A 9 -15.26 0.53 -7.76
N ILE A 10 -14.93 1.25 -6.69
CA ILE A 10 -14.24 2.55 -6.77
C ILE A 10 -12.81 2.38 -7.30
N LEU A 11 -12.03 1.46 -6.73
CA LEU A 11 -10.64 1.20 -7.16
C LEU A 11 -10.58 0.81 -8.65
N SER A 12 -11.58 0.07 -9.13
CA SER A 12 -11.69 -0.33 -10.55
C SER A 12 -11.98 0.83 -11.51
N LYS A 13 -12.34 2.02 -11.01
CA LYS A 13 -12.55 3.23 -11.82
C LYS A 13 -11.27 4.01 -12.08
N TYR A 14 -10.19 3.76 -11.34
CA TYR A 14 -8.92 4.47 -11.55
C TYR A 14 -8.39 4.28 -12.97
N ARG A 15 -7.92 5.37 -13.58
CA ARG A 15 -7.36 5.38 -14.94
C ARG A 15 -5.88 5.80 -15.02
N GLY A 16 -5.20 5.93 -13.88
CA GLY A 16 -3.77 6.29 -13.81
C GLY A 16 -3.52 7.70 -13.28
N GLU A 17 -2.26 8.13 -13.28
CA GLU A 17 -1.77 9.34 -12.60
C GLU A 17 -2.38 10.66 -13.10
N PHE A 18 -3.00 10.66 -14.29
CA PHE A 18 -3.68 11.84 -14.87
C PHE A 18 -5.20 11.81 -14.68
N ASP A 19 -5.71 10.88 -13.88
CA ASP A 19 -7.12 10.79 -13.55
C ASP A 19 -7.48 11.83 -12.48
N ASN A 20 -7.68 13.08 -12.90
CA ASN A 20 -8.02 14.17 -12.00
C ASN A 20 -9.29 13.86 -11.17
N TYR A 21 -10.26 13.14 -11.76
CA TYR A 21 -11.47 12.77 -11.04
C TYR A 21 -11.20 11.81 -9.88
N TRP A 22 -10.25 10.88 -10.06
CA TRP A 22 -9.77 10.03 -8.97
C TRP A 22 -9.18 10.87 -7.84
N HIS A 23 -8.21 11.71 -8.17
CA HIS A 23 -7.44 12.48 -7.18
C HIS A 23 -8.28 13.56 -6.48
N ASP A 24 -9.26 14.14 -7.17
CA ASP A 24 -10.10 15.20 -6.63
C ASP A 24 -11.27 14.67 -5.79
N TYR A 25 -11.80 13.47 -6.11
CA TYR A 25 -13.04 12.97 -5.54
C TYR A 25 -12.96 11.54 -5.02
N LEU A 26 -12.66 10.57 -5.90
CA LEU A 26 -12.81 9.15 -5.53
C LEU A 26 -11.81 8.68 -4.47
N ILE A 27 -10.64 9.30 -4.38
CA ILE A 27 -9.62 8.94 -3.39
C ILE A 27 -10.14 9.16 -1.96
N LEU A 28 -10.88 10.25 -1.71
CA LEU A 28 -11.44 10.57 -0.39
C LEU A 28 -12.54 9.56 -0.02
N ASP A 29 -13.43 9.24 -0.95
CA ASP A 29 -14.47 8.23 -0.76
C ASP A 29 -13.85 6.85 -0.45
N ALA A 30 -12.81 6.47 -1.18
CA ALA A 30 -12.12 5.21 -0.98
C ALA A 30 -11.42 5.12 0.39
N ILE A 31 -10.78 6.21 0.84
CA ILE A 31 -10.20 6.32 2.19
C ILE A 31 -11.29 6.19 3.27
N ASP A 32 -12.41 6.88 3.09
CA ASP A 32 -13.52 6.85 4.04
C ASP A 32 -14.15 5.46 4.16
N ILE A 33 -14.29 4.75 3.04
CA ILE A 33 -14.77 3.36 3.01
C ILE A 33 -13.76 2.44 3.70
N LEU A 34 -12.47 2.54 3.36
CA LEU A 34 -11.41 1.72 3.95
C LEU A 34 -11.36 1.91 5.48
N ASN A 35 -11.59 3.12 5.97
CA ASN A 35 -11.63 3.44 7.40
C ASN A 35 -12.86 2.88 8.14
N LYS A 36 -13.89 2.41 7.42
CA LYS A 36 -15.07 1.74 7.99
C LYS A 36 -14.91 0.22 8.06
N PHE A 37 -13.82 -0.34 7.52
CA PHE A 37 -13.61 -1.78 7.49
C PHE A 37 -13.48 -2.36 8.90
N ASN A 38 -14.25 -3.41 9.15
CA ASN A 38 -14.00 -4.32 10.26
C ASN A 38 -12.98 -5.42 9.88
N ASP A 39 -12.58 -6.25 10.85
CA ASP A 39 -11.59 -7.31 10.66
C ASP A 39 -11.96 -8.30 9.56
N ALA A 40 -13.24 -8.62 9.40
CA ALA A 40 -13.71 -9.52 8.34
C ALA A 40 -13.58 -8.89 6.95
N GLU A 41 -13.79 -7.58 6.83
CA GLU A 41 -13.62 -6.84 5.57
C GLU A 41 -12.15 -6.69 5.20
N TRP A 42 -11.26 -6.43 6.17
CA TRP A 42 -9.82 -6.49 5.96
C TRP A 42 -9.38 -7.87 5.47
N LYS A 43 -9.84 -8.94 6.12
CA LYS A 43 -9.55 -10.30 5.68
C LYS A 43 -10.05 -10.56 4.26
N HIS A 44 -11.24 -10.09 3.92
CA HIS A 44 -11.78 -10.25 2.57
C HIS A 44 -10.98 -9.47 1.52
N LEU A 45 -10.44 -8.29 1.88
CA LEU A 45 -9.53 -7.56 1.00
C LEU A 45 -8.27 -8.37 0.70
N PHE A 46 -7.68 -9.08 1.68
CA PHE A 46 -6.58 -10.02 1.43
C PHE A 46 -6.97 -11.15 0.47
N ASP A 47 -8.18 -11.70 0.61
CA ASP A 47 -8.68 -12.73 -0.29
C ASP A 47 -8.83 -12.19 -1.73
N ILE A 48 -9.29 -10.94 -1.89
CA ILE A 48 -9.39 -10.28 -3.20
C ILE A 48 -8.02 -10.11 -3.87
N LEU A 49 -6.95 -9.85 -3.10
CA LEU A 49 -5.60 -9.77 -3.68
C LEU A 49 -5.18 -11.05 -4.39
N GLN A 50 -5.69 -12.21 -3.97
CA GLN A 50 -5.39 -13.51 -4.61
C GLN A 50 -6.06 -13.66 -5.98
N ASN A 51 -7.10 -12.88 -6.27
CA ASN A 51 -7.87 -12.98 -7.52
C ASN A 51 -7.22 -12.25 -8.72
N GLN A 52 -5.93 -11.89 -8.62
CA GLN A 52 -5.14 -11.23 -9.67
C GLN A 52 -5.85 -10.00 -10.29
N LYS A 53 -5.76 -8.86 -9.59
CA LYS A 53 -6.26 -7.58 -10.10
C LYS A 53 -5.27 -7.00 -11.13
N ASN A 54 -5.71 -6.00 -11.89
CA ASN A 54 -4.82 -5.30 -12.82
C ASN A 54 -3.90 -4.32 -12.07
N GLU A 55 -2.84 -3.87 -12.73
CA GLU A 55 -1.84 -2.95 -12.15
C GLU A 55 -2.47 -1.68 -11.58
N LEU A 56 -3.38 -1.04 -12.32
CA LEU A 56 -4.04 0.20 -11.92
C LEU A 56 -4.83 0.04 -10.61
N TRP A 57 -5.52 -1.09 -10.44
CA TRP A 57 -6.27 -1.36 -9.22
C TRP A 57 -5.34 -1.42 -8.00
N TYR A 58 -4.16 -2.05 -8.13
CA TYR A 58 -3.18 -2.07 -7.05
C TYR A 58 -2.63 -0.67 -6.76
N LEU A 59 -2.32 0.12 -7.79
CA LEU A 59 -1.86 1.50 -7.61
C LEU A 59 -2.93 2.37 -6.90
N ALA A 60 -4.20 2.23 -7.28
CA ALA A 60 -5.31 2.90 -6.64
C ALA A 60 -5.43 2.51 -5.15
N LEU A 61 -5.37 1.21 -4.85
CA LEU A 61 -5.39 0.73 -3.46
C LEU A 61 -4.20 1.27 -2.65
N ILE A 62 -2.99 1.17 -3.19
CA ILE A 62 -1.77 1.64 -2.53
C ILE A 62 -1.89 3.12 -2.19
N SER A 63 -2.42 3.94 -3.11
CA SER A 63 -2.54 5.39 -2.93
C SER A 63 -3.43 5.82 -1.76
N ILE A 64 -4.26 4.93 -1.22
CA ILE A 64 -5.13 5.21 -0.06
C ILE A 64 -4.66 4.55 1.24
N LEU A 65 -3.67 3.65 1.19
CA LEU A 65 -3.22 2.90 2.36
C LEU A 65 -2.43 3.75 3.37
N SER A 66 -1.79 4.84 2.93
CA SER A 66 -1.09 5.78 3.82
C SER A 66 -2.02 6.51 4.78
N ASP A 67 -3.26 6.75 4.34
CA ASP A 67 -4.23 7.63 4.99
C ASP A 67 -5.27 6.88 5.82
N THR A 68 -5.17 5.55 5.88
CA THR A 68 -6.02 4.76 6.76
C THR A 68 -5.61 4.84 8.22
N LYS A 69 -6.62 4.77 9.09
CA LYS A 69 -6.47 4.69 10.54
C LYS A 69 -5.87 3.35 10.98
N ASN A 70 -6.12 2.28 10.24
CA ASN A 70 -5.62 0.95 10.56
C ASN A 70 -4.29 0.65 9.85
N PHE A 71 -3.24 1.36 10.30
CA PHE A 71 -1.93 1.28 9.66
C PHE A 71 -1.27 -0.11 9.75
N SER A 72 -1.62 -0.93 10.75
CA SER A 72 -1.09 -2.29 10.86
C SER A 72 -1.58 -3.16 9.70
N ASN A 73 -2.90 -3.19 9.46
CA ASN A 73 -3.46 -3.95 8.33
C ASN A 73 -2.99 -3.39 6.98
N ALA A 74 -2.81 -2.07 6.89
CA ALA A 74 -2.25 -1.42 5.71
C ALA A 74 -0.83 -1.91 5.38
N LEU A 75 0.04 -2.04 6.40
CA LEU A 75 1.40 -2.56 6.22
C LEU A 75 1.39 -4.04 5.82
N ASP A 76 0.55 -4.87 6.45
CA ASP A 76 0.41 -6.29 6.09
C ASP A 76 -0.08 -6.45 4.62
N LEU A 77 -0.97 -5.57 4.15
CA LEU A 77 -1.38 -5.52 2.74
C LEU A 77 -0.24 -5.09 1.84
N CYS A 78 0.51 -4.03 2.19
CA CYS A 78 1.67 -3.59 1.41
C CYS A 78 2.66 -4.74 1.20
N ILE A 79 2.95 -5.51 2.26
CA ILE A 79 3.83 -6.69 2.18
C ILE A 79 3.30 -7.74 1.20
N SER A 80 1.98 -7.96 1.22
CA SER A 80 1.33 -8.92 0.33
C SER A 80 1.29 -8.44 -1.13
N ILE A 81 1.00 -7.15 -1.35
CA ILE A 81 0.93 -6.53 -2.68
C ILE A 81 2.30 -6.50 -3.34
N PHE A 82 3.37 -6.21 -2.61
CA PHE A 82 4.73 -6.15 -3.18
C PHE A 82 5.15 -7.45 -3.89
N ARG A 83 4.75 -8.61 -3.35
CA ARG A 83 5.16 -9.92 -3.85
C ARG A 83 4.41 -10.27 -5.13
N GLY A 84 5.15 -10.49 -6.21
CA GLY A 84 4.61 -10.97 -7.49
C GLY A 84 3.90 -9.91 -8.35
N ASN A 85 3.95 -8.64 -7.95
CA ASN A 85 3.42 -7.53 -8.74
C ASN A 85 4.48 -6.86 -9.62
N SER A 86 4.01 -5.95 -10.48
CA SER A 86 4.89 -5.20 -11.38
C SER A 86 5.84 -4.27 -10.63
N TYR A 87 6.88 -3.84 -11.33
CA TYR A 87 7.86 -2.90 -10.78
C TYR A 87 7.22 -1.58 -10.30
N ALA A 88 6.26 -1.06 -11.06
CA ALA A 88 5.56 0.17 -10.72
C ALA A 88 4.81 0.03 -9.38
N VAL A 89 4.08 -1.07 -9.21
CA VAL A 89 3.38 -1.39 -7.96
C VAL A 89 4.36 -1.58 -6.80
N GLN A 90 5.50 -2.23 -7.04
CA GLN A 90 6.53 -2.41 -6.02
C GLN A 90 7.11 -1.09 -5.50
N ILE A 91 7.44 -0.15 -6.41
CA ILE A 91 7.93 1.18 -6.01
C ILE A 91 6.86 1.97 -5.26
N ALA A 92 5.63 2.02 -5.78
CA ALA A 92 4.52 2.70 -5.09
C ALA A 92 4.28 2.12 -3.69
N THR A 93 4.43 0.80 -3.55
CA THR A 93 4.32 0.13 -2.25
C THR A 93 5.44 0.54 -1.29
N ILE A 94 6.70 0.60 -1.76
CA ILE A 94 7.84 1.06 -0.94
C ILE A 94 7.60 2.50 -0.46
N ASP A 95 7.18 3.38 -1.36
CA ASP A 95 6.90 4.78 -1.03
C ASP A 95 5.76 4.93 -0.01
N THR A 96 4.71 4.14 -0.18
CA THR A 96 3.58 4.11 0.77
C THR A 96 4.01 3.58 2.14
N ILE A 97 4.84 2.53 2.19
CA ILE A 97 5.41 2.05 3.45
C ILE A 97 6.24 3.15 4.13
N ASN A 98 7.08 3.88 3.38
CA ASN A 98 7.83 5.02 3.92
C ASN A 98 6.92 6.02 4.61
N THR A 99 5.83 6.42 3.94
CA THR A 99 4.83 7.33 4.49
C THR A 99 4.18 6.77 5.75
N ILE A 100 3.75 5.50 5.74
CA ILE A 100 3.08 4.88 6.88
C ILE A 100 4.00 4.78 8.09
N ILE A 101 5.23 4.31 7.90
CA ILE A 101 6.12 4.08 9.04
C ILE A 101 6.62 5.41 9.60
N SER A 102 6.79 6.46 8.78
CA SER A 102 7.21 7.77 9.25
C SER A 102 6.33 8.28 10.40
N GLY A 103 6.93 8.43 11.59
CA GLY A 103 6.25 8.93 12.79
C GLY A 103 5.33 7.94 13.53
N LYS A 104 5.25 6.66 13.12
CA LYS A 104 4.45 5.64 13.83
C LYS A 104 5.33 4.67 14.61
N ASP A 105 4.84 4.16 15.74
CA ASP A 105 5.45 3.02 16.44
C ASP A 105 5.00 1.71 15.78
N ILE A 106 5.94 0.95 15.24
CA ILE A 106 5.67 -0.21 14.38
C ILE A 106 6.22 -1.45 15.06
N ASN A 107 5.41 -2.50 15.11
CA ASN A 107 5.80 -3.79 15.65
C ASN A 107 7.06 -4.34 14.94
N ILE A 108 8.04 -4.78 15.71
CA ILE A 108 9.31 -5.32 15.22
C ILE A 108 9.14 -6.48 14.22
N ARG A 109 8.08 -7.29 14.37
CA ARG A 109 7.72 -8.34 13.41
C ARG A 109 7.51 -7.77 12.02
N ILE A 110 6.68 -6.72 11.91
CA ILE A 110 6.37 -6.06 10.64
C ILE A 110 7.62 -5.41 10.05
N ILE A 111 8.45 -4.76 10.87
CA ILE A 111 9.73 -4.19 10.43
C ILE A 111 10.63 -5.26 9.80
N ASN A 112 10.75 -6.43 10.43
CA ASN A 112 11.55 -7.53 9.89
C ASN A 112 10.96 -8.10 8.60
N GLU A 113 9.63 -8.20 8.50
CA GLU A 113 8.97 -8.65 7.27
C GLU A 113 9.20 -7.68 6.10
N ILE A 114 9.13 -6.36 6.34
CA ILE A 114 9.44 -5.34 5.33
C ILE A 114 10.91 -5.45 4.88
N LYS A 115 11.86 -5.67 5.81
CA LYS A 115 13.27 -5.88 5.45
C LYS A 115 13.45 -7.08 4.52
N CYS A 116 12.85 -8.21 4.87
CA CYS A 116 12.90 -9.42 4.05
C CYS A 116 12.24 -9.20 2.69
N MET A 117 11.14 -8.44 2.65
CA MET A 117 10.42 -8.12 1.43
C MET A 117 11.29 -7.36 0.42
N VAL A 118 12.02 -6.34 0.87
CA VAL A 118 12.78 -5.45 -0.03
C VAL A 118 14.23 -5.88 -0.27
N ALA A 119 14.71 -6.94 0.39
CA ALA A 119 16.12 -7.37 0.33
C ALA A 119 16.67 -7.59 -1.08
N ASN A 120 15.82 -8.03 -2.02
CA ASN A 120 16.19 -8.28 -3.42
C ASN A 120 15.65 -7.21 -4.38
N PHE A 121 15.09 -6.12 -3.85
CA PHE A 121 14.60 -5.03 -4.69
C PHE A 121 15.76 -4.26 -5.30
N THR A 122 15.68 -3.98 -6.60
CA THR A 122 16.70 -3.21 -7.31
C THR A 122 16.06 -1.97 -7.94
N PRO A 123 16.39 -0.76 -7.47
CA PRO A 123 15.97 0.49 -8.10
C PRO A 123 16.38 0.56 -9.58
N LYS A 124 15.52 1.12 -10.44
CA LYS A 124 15.77 1.26 -11.88
C LYS A 124 16.09 2.70 -12.29
N SER A 125 15.86 3.66 -11.40
CA SER A 125 16.17 5.07 -11.60
C SER A 125 16.74 5.70 -10.33
N THR A 126 17.28 6.90 -10.45
CA THR A 126 17.76 7.69 -9.30
C THR A 126 16.63 8.04 -8.32
N ILE A 127 15.41 8.26 -8.83
CA ILE A 127 14.25 8.57 -7.97
C ILE A 127 13.88 7.33 -7.16
N ASP A 128 13.83 6.17 -7.81
CA ASP A 128 13.56 4.89 -7.14
C ASP A 128 14.60 4.58 -6.06
N ASP A 129 15.87 4.92 -6.33
CA ASP A 129 16.97 4.71 -5.39
C ASP A 129 16.83 5.59 -4.14
N ILE A 130 16.39 6.84 -4.31
CA ILE A 130 16.07 7.74 -3.18
C ILE A 130 14.95 7.16 -2.33
N VAL A 131 13.85 6.71 -2.96
CA VAL A 131 12.68 6.12 -2.27
C VAL A 131 13.10 4.85 -1.50
N TYR A 132 13.86 3.98 -2.14
CA TYR A 132 14.36 2.74 -1.54
C TYR A 132 15.32 3.00 -0.36
N ASN A 133 16.28 3.90 -0.53
CA ASN A 133 17.25 4.23 0.53
C ASN A 133 16.58 4.95 1.72
N ALA A 134 15.55 5.76 1.48
CA ALA A 134 14.74 6.33 2.55
C ALA A 134 14.08 5.23 3.41
N LEU A 135 13.59 4.15 2.77
CA LEU A 135 13.03 3.00 3.49
C LEU A 135 14.10 2.29 4.32
N LEU A 136 15.27 1.99 3.74
CA LEU A 136 16.36 1.35 4.47
C LEU A 136 16.78 2.17 5.69
N SER A 137 16.88 3.50 5.55
CA SER A 137 17.21 4.42 6.64
C SER A 137 16.16 4.38 7.75
N ASN A 138 14.88 4.47 7.39
CA ASN A 138 13.76 4.38 8.32
C ASN A 138 13.69 3.04 9.07
N LEU A 139 14.06 1.94 8.42
CA LEU A 139 14.07 0.62 9.03
C LEU A 139 15.31 0.37 9.90
N ALA A 140 16.42 1.07 9.64
CA ALA A 140 17.65 0.99 10.44
C ALA A 140 17.51 1.75 11.76
N SER A 141 16.89 2.93 11.76
CA SER A 141 16.70 3.76 12.95
C SER A 141 15.80 3.14 14.02
N ARG A 142 15.05 2.10 13.68
CA ARG A 142 14.08 1.41 14.56
C ARG A 142 14.63 0.18 15.28
N LEU A 143 15.91 -0.14 15.07
CA LEU A 143 16.60 -1.27 15.71
C LEU A 143 17.65 -0.83 16.73
N GLY A 144 17.93 0.48 16.83
CA GLY A 144 18.81 1.05 17.85
C GLY A 144 18.04 1.44 19.09
#